data_AF-A0AAW7CI21-F1
#
_entry.id   AF-A0AAW7CI21-F1
#
_cell.length_a   1.000
_cell.length_b   1.000
_cell.length_c   1.000
_cell.angle_alpha   90.00
_cell.angle_beta   90.00
_cell.angle_gamma   90.00
#
_symmetry.space_group_name_H-M   'P 1'
#
loop_
_entity.id
_entity.type
_entity.pdbx_description
1 polymer ?
#
loop_
_entity_poly.entity_id
_entity_poly.type
_entity_poly.pdbx_seq_one_letter_code
_entity_poly.pdbx_strand_id
1 'polypeptide(L)'
;MADRIRCLDIMEATGFIEKRIPANNTTLDKINHLVDEFILFVRDRKAQQEAQGLFRPWDYNSRYTAQIHINAGFLEVGPYAAFRYHRDALQCFGYGDKGHHQSGSWRVPETIVKAIGLSGDVMVWFPRLYKAGEWDNSLSIDGDLITEKSLNSTRNYRETWCYRIVMAHSRDELNRILYRFLGVFTQDEQLSSEGVNVFKRVDTRIKVYTAQK
;
A
#
# COMPACT_ATOMS: atom_id res chain seq x y z
N MET A 1 -16.94 6.53 9.03
CA MET A 1 -16.00 5.39 9.19
C MET A 1 -16.24 4.28 8.18
N ALA A 2 -17.50 3.83 7.98
CA ALA A 2 -17.83 2.78 6.99
C ALA A 2 -17.41 3.09 5.53
N ASP A 3 -17.52 4.36 5.10
CA ASP A 3 -17.20 4.75 3.72
C ASP A 3 -15.70 4.67 3.41
N ARG A 4 -14.83 5.12 4.33
CA ARG A 4 -13.36 5.02 4.19
C ARG A 4 -12.87 3.58 4.13
N ILE A 5 -13.50 2.69 4.90
CA ILE A 5 -13.19 1.26 4.88
C ILE A 5 -13.56 0.67 3.51
N ARG A 6 -14.73 1.02 2.97
CA ARG A 6 -15.18 0.59 1.64
C ARG A 6 -14.28 1.10 0.51
N CYS A 7 -13.79 2.33 0.62
CA CYS A 7 -12.89 2.93 -0.37
C CYS A 7 -11.42 2.49 -0.22
N LEU A 8 -11.10 1.71 0.83
CA LEU A 8 -9.72 1.37 1.24
C LEU A 8 -8.86 2.63 1.38
N ASP A 9 -9.47 3.74 1.80
CA ASP A 9 -8.79 4.96 2.19
C ASP A 9 -8.41 4.90 3.68
N ILE A 10 -7.96 3.72 4.10
CA ILE A 10 -7.42 3.46 5.43
C ILE A 10 -5.91 3.62 5.28
N MET A 11 -5.39 4.71 5.82
CA MET A 11 -3.95 4.85 6.00
C MET A 11 -3.52 4.05 7.21
N GLU A 12 -2.57 3.13 7.03
CA GLU A 12 -1.83 2.58 8.17
C GLU A 12 -1.02 3.72 8.80
N ALA A 13 -1.45 4.15 9.99
CA ALA A 13 -0.80 5.19 10.79
C ALA A 13 0.28 4.59 11.71
N THR A 14 0.81 3.42 11.36
CA THR A 14 1.85 2.73 12.13
C THR A 14 3.07 3.66 12.27
N GLY A 15 3.44 3.99 13.52
CA GLY A 15 4.54 4.91 13.82
C GLY A 15 4.17 6.41 13.86
N PHE A 16 2.89 6.77 13.68
CA PHE A 16 2.44 8.16 13.82
C PHE A 16 2.26 8.54 15.29
N ILE A 17 2.54 9.81 15.59
CA ILE A 17 2.31 10.38 16.93
C ILE A 17 0.97 11.09 16.92
N GLU A 18 0.04 10.59 17.72
CA GLU A 18 -1.26 11.22 17.90
C GLU A 18 -1.14 12.45 18.83
N LYS A 19 -1.70 13.58 18.40
CA LYS A 19 -1.90 14.78 19.21
C LYS A 19 -3.39 15.14 19.17
N ARG A 20 -3.96 15.46 20.33
CA ARG A 20 -5.39 15.77 20.47
C ARG A 20 -5.58 17.20 20.94
N ILE A 21 -6.51 17.91 20.30
CA ILE A 21 -6.98 19.23 20.72
C ILE A 21 -8.44 19.06 21.15
N PRO A 22 -8.78 19.26 22.44
CA PRO A 22 -10.16 19.17 22.91
C PRO A 22 -11.04 20.23 22.25
N ALA A 23 -12.10 19.79 21.58
CA ALA A 23 -13.09 20.69 20.96
C ALA A 23 -14.24 21.08 21.90
N ASN A 24 -14.41 20.37 23.02
CA ASN A 24 -15.51 20.58 23.95
C ASN A 24 -15.09 21.44 25.15
N ASN A 25 -16.02 22.27 25.65
CA ASN A 25 -15.90 23.05 26.89
C ASN A 25 -14.61 23.89 27.00
N THR A 26 -14.18 24.49 25.89
CA THR A 26 -12.91 25.21 25.76
C THR A 26 -13.18 26.63 25.26
N THR A 27 -12.41 27.61 25.75
CA THR A 27 -12.46 28.99 25.28
C THR A 27 -11.61 29.17 24.02
N LEU A 28 -11.91 30.19 23.22
CA LEU A 28 -11.13 30.48 22.01
C LEU A 28 -9.63 30.64 22.31
N ASP A 29 -9.28 31.33 23.40
CA ASP A 29 -7.88 31.54 23.80
C ASP A 29 -7.15 30.23 24.10
N LYS A 30 -7.82 29.28 24.75
CA LYS A 30 -7.25 27.95 25.02
C LYS A 30 -7.06 27.16 23.73
N ILE A 31 -8.00 27.24 22.79
CA ILE A 31 -7.86 26.59 21.48
C ILE A 31 -6.67 27.19 20.74
N ASN A 32 -6.55 28.51 20.69
CA ASN A 32 -5.44 29.20 20.03
C ASN A 32 -4.09 28.77 20.63
N HIS A 33 -3.98 28.72 21.96
CA HIS A 33 -2.75 28.26 22.62
C HIS A 33 -2.42 26.80 22.27
N LEU A 34 -3.39 25.90 22.26
CA LEU A 34 -3.16 24.49 21.89
C LEU A 34 -2.77 24.34 20.42
N VAL A 35 -3.33 25.18 19.54
CA VAL A 35 -2.96 25.24 18.12
C VAL A 35 -1.53 25.73 17.97
N ASP A 36 -1.12 26.78 18.69
CA ASP A 36 0.24 27.30 18.65
C ASP A 36 1.27 26.26 19.14
N GLU A 37 0.96 25.53 20.22
CA GLU A 37 1.78 24.41 20.69
C GLU A 37 1.90 23.31 19.63
N PHE A 38 0.80 23.00 18.93
CA PHE A 38 0.82 22.02 17.85
C PHE A 38 1.67 22.49 16.65
N ILE A 39 1.60 23.78 16.29
CA ILE A 39 2.43 24.36 15.22
C ILE A 39 3.91 24.28 15.59
N LEU A 40 4.28 24.62 16.83
CA LEU A 40 5.65 24.48 17.32
C LEU A 40 6.12 23.03 17.26
N PHE A 41 5.30 22.09 17.76
CA PHE A 41 5.60 20.67 17.68
C PHE A 41 5.87 20.19 16.23
N VAL A 42 5.07 20.63 15.26
CA VAL A 42 5.27 20.29 13.84
C VAL A 42 6.57 20.89 13.29
N ARG A 43 6.89 22.14 13.63
CA ARG A 43 8.12 22.82 13.21
C ARG A 43 9.36 22.13 13.78
N ASP A 44 9.34 21.78 15.07
CA ASP A 44 10.44 21.08 15.73
C ASP A 44 10.67 19.70 15.12
N ARG A 45 9.58 18.97 14.83
CA ARG A 45 9.66 17.67 14.16
C ARG A 45 10.26 17.77 12.77
N LYS A 46 9.87 18.77 12.00
CA LYS A 46 10.47 19.05 10.69
C LYS A 46 11.98 19.31 10.84
N ALA A 47 12.37 20.20 11.76
CA ALA A 47 13.78 20.54 11.97
C ALA A 47 14.61 19.33 12.42
N GLN A 48 14.07 18.46 13.29
CA GLN A 48 14.72 17.21 13.68
C GLN A 48 14.94 16.27 12.48
N GLN A 49 13.95 16.14 11.60
CA GLN A 49 14.07 15.31 10.39
C GLN A 49 15.05 15.91 9.38
N GLU A 50 15.10 17.24 9.24
CA GLU A 50 16.08 17.94 8.41
C GLU A 50 17.51 17.73 8.93
N ALA A 51 17.71 17.85 10.25
CA ALA A 51 19.00 17.61 10.89
C ALA A 51 19.50 16.16 10.72
N GLN A 52 18.59 15.19 10.63
CA GLN A 52 18.90 13.78 10.37
C GLN A 52 19.04 13.44 8.87
N GLY A 53 18.80 14.41 7.98
CA GLY A 53 18.79 14.17 6.53
C GLY A 53 17.62 13.28 6.05
N LEU A 54 16.61 13.07 6.88
CA LEU A 54 15.44 12.23 6.59
C LEU A 54 14.27 13.04 6.00
N PHE A 55 14.27 14.36 6.20
CA PHE A 55 13.21 15.21 5.69
C PHE A 55 13.24 15.26 4.15
N ARG A 56 12.07 15.08 3.55
CA ARG A 56 11.86 15.26 2.11
C ARG A 56 10.77 16.30 1.90
N PRO A 57 11.03 17.39 1.16
CA PRO A 57 10.00 18.36 0.86
C PRO A 57 8.89 17.70 0.04
N TRP A 58 7.65 18.15 0.26
CA TRP A 58 6.51 17.58 -0.44
C TRP A 58 6.57 17.95 -1.92
N ASP A 59 6.70 16.93 -2.78
CA ASP A 59 6.54 17.07 -4.23
C ASP A 59 5.15 16.57 -4.65
N TYR A 60 4.27 17.52 -4.97
CA TYR A 60 2.89 17.22 -5.38
C TYR A 60 2.83 16.46 -6.71
N ASN A 61 3.75 16.74 -7.63
CA ASN A 61 3.70 16.21 -8.99
C ASN A 61 4.15 14.75 -9.05
N SER A 62 5.16 14.38 -8.25
CA SER A 62 5.71 13.03 -8.22
C SER A 62 5.10 12.11 -7.14
N ARG A 63 4.13 12.60 -6.35
CA ARG A 63 3.58 11.90 -5.16
C ARG A 63 3.03 10.48 -5.39
N TYR A 64 2.67 10.13 -6.62
CA TYR A 64 2.13 8.80 -6.98
C TYR A 64 3.03 8.05 -7.98
N THR A 65 4.28 8.50 -8.14
CA THR A 65 5.24 7.94 -9.10
C THR A 65 6.19 6.96 -8.43
N ALA A 66 6.71 6.03 -9.22
CA ALA A 66 7.71 5.06 -8.76
C ALA A 66 8.99 5.69 -8.23
N GLN A 67 9.37 6.87 -8.75
CA GLN A 67 10.69 7.46 -8.55
C GLN A 67 11.01 7.72 -7.08
N ILE A 68 10.01 8.09 -6.27
CA ILE A 68 10.19 8.34 -4.83
C ILE A 68 10.66 7.05 -4.12
N HIS A 69 10.09 5.91 -4.52
CA HIS A 69 10.40 4.60 -3.95
C HIS A 69 11.70 4.02 -4.52
N ILE A 70 11.97 4.23 -5.81
CA ILE A 70 13.24 3.86 -6.45
C ILE A 70 14.41 4.61 -5.80
N ASN A 71 14.27 5.91 -5.57
CA ASN A 71 15.28 6.72 -4.88
C ASN A 71 15.45 6.30 -3.41
N ALA A 72 14.39 5.83 -2.75
CA ALA A 72 14.49 5.26 -1.42
C ALA A 72 15.13 3.86 -1.39
N GLY A 73 15.08 3.12 -2.50
CA GLY A 73 15.53 1.72 -2.61
C GLY A 73 14.55 0.71 -2.02
N PHE A 74 13.40 1.15 -1.50
CA PHE A 74 12.38 0.29 -0.91
C PHE A 74 10.99 0.92 -1.02
N LEU A 75 9.98 0.06 -0.89
CA LEU A 75 8.57 0.39 -0.78
C LEU A 75 8.06 -0.17 0.55
N GLU A 76 7.40 0.66 1.34
CA GLU A 76 6.92 0.33 2.67
C GLU A 76 5.47 0.78 2.82
N VAL A 77 4.64 0.01 3.51
CA VAL A 77 3.24 0.35 3.76
C VAL A 77 3.16 1.68 4.51
N GLY A 78 2.31 2.58 4.04
CA GLY A 78 2.15 3.90 4.62
C GLY A 78 1.47 4.89 3.68
N PRO A 79 1.38 6.19 4.06
CA PRO A 79 0.68 7.21 3.28
C PRO A 79 1.22 7.38 1.85
N TYR A 80 2.53 7.22 1.69
CA TYR A 80 3.22 7.51 0.44
C TYR A 80 3.25 6.33 -0.53
N ALA A 81 2.88 5.13 -0.09
CA ALA A 81 2.90 3.92 -0.90
C ALA A 81 1.61 3.76 -1.72
N ALA A 82 1.31 4.79 -2.49
CA ALA A 82 0.14 4.86 -3.36
C ALA A 82 0.56 5.24 -4.79
N PHE A 83 -0.03 4.57 -5.77
CA PHE A 83 0.30 4.74 -7.18
C PHE A 83 -0.93 5.15 -7.98
N ARG A 84 -0.70 5.90 -9.07
CA ARG A 84 -1.79 6.36 -9.93
C ARG A 84 -2.26 5.25 -10.87
N TYR A 85 -1.33 4.53 -11.47
CA TYR A 85 -1.60 3.46 -12.42
C TYR A 85 -0.81 2.20 -12.07
N HIS A 86 -1.25 1.04 -12.57
CA HIS A 86 -0.50 -0.21 -12.43
C HIS A 86 0.96 -0.06 -12.88
N ARG A 87 1.20 0.61 -14.02
CA ARG A 87 2.55 0.81 -14.56
C ARG A 87 3.50 1.46 -13.53
N ASP A 88 2.98 2.41 -12.73
CA ASP A 88 3.82 3.16 -11.80
C ASP A 88 4.23 2.25 -10.63
N ALA A 89 3.35 1.36 -10.18
CA ALA A 89 3.70 0.31 -9.22
C ALA A 89 4.67 -0.72 -9.81
N LEU A 90 4.47 -1.12 -11.07
CA LEU A 90 5.30 -2.11 -11.74
C LEU A 90 6.71 -1.59 -12.08
N GLN A 91 6.87 -0.28 -12.27
CA GLN A 91 8.18 0.34 -12.47
C GLN A 91 9.12 0.10 -11.28
N CYS A 92 8.60 0.00 -10.06
CA CYS A 92 9.37 -0.40 -8.88
C CYS A 92 9.95 -1.82 -8.98
N PHE A 93 9.45 -2.64 -9.91
CA PHE A 93 9.87 -4.03 -10.12
C PHE A 93 10.38 -4.24 -11.54
N GLY A 94 10.96 -3.21 -12.16
CA GLY A 94 11.64 -3.27 -13.46
C GLY A 94 10.73 -3.37 -14.67
N TYR A 95 9.46 -2.99 -14.55
CA TYR A 95 8.62 -2.74 -15.71
C TYR A 95 9.12 -1.48 -16.43
N GLY A 96 9.76 -1.66 -17.59
CA GLY A 96 10.29 -0.56 -18.40
C GLY A 96 9.20 0.30 -19.04
N ASP A 97 9.59 1.13 -20.01
CA ASP A 97 8.73 2.09 -20.72
C ASP A 97 7.77 1.41 -21.72
N LYS A 98 6.95 0.48 -21.24
CA LYS A 98 5.87 -0.15 -21.98
C LYS A 98 4.57 0.63 -21.77
N GLY A 99 3.55 0.31 -22.57
CA GLY A 99 2.20 0.85 -22.42
C GLY A 99 1.55 0.50 -21.07
N HIS A 100 0.31 0.95 -20.86
CA HIS A 100 -0.41 0.66 -19.61
C HIS A 100 -0.69 -0.83 -19.44
N HIS A 101 -0.27 -1.40 -18.31
CA HIS A 101 -0.69 -2.74 -17.89
C HIS A 101 -2.12 -2.68 -17.32
N GLN A 102 -3.05 -3.42 -17.91
CA GLN A 102 -4.46 -3.41 -17.49
C GLN A 102 -4.92 -4.70 -16.80
N SER A 103 -4.11 -5.76 -16.85
CA SER A 103 -4.45 -7.03 -16.20
C SER A 103 -4.34 -6.94 -14.67
N GLY A 104 -5.11 -7.76 -13.96
CA GLY A 104 -5.16 -7.78 -12.48
C GLY A 104 -3.91 -8.34 -11.80
N SER A 105 -2.97 -8.91 -12.55
CA SER A 105 -1.68 -9.38 -12.03
C SER A 105 -0.56 -9.22 -13.05
N TRP A 106 0.68 -9.20 -12.56
CA TRP A 106 1.89 -9.20 -13.38
C TRP A 106 2.95 -10.10 -12.75
N ARG A 107 3.49 -11.05 -13.52
CA ARG A 107 4.59 -11.92 -13.08
C ARG A 107 5.88 -11.13 -13.00
N VAL A 108 6.55 -11.17 -11.85
CA VAL A 108 7.86 -10.55 -11.66
C VAL A 108 8.93 -11.45 -12.28
N PRO A 109 9.84 -10.94 -13.14
CA PRO A 109 10.95 -11.72 -13.68
C PRO A 109 11.85 -12.29 -12.57
N GLU A 110 12.33 -13.52 -12.73
CA GLU A 110 13.14 -14.22 -11.72
C GLU A 110 14.41 -13.45 -11.32
N THR A 111 15.06 -12.80 -12.28
CA THR A 111 16.23 -11.94 -12.04
C THR A 111 15.91 -10.79 -11.08
N ILE A 112 14.71 -10.24 -11.18
CA ILE A 112 14.22 -9.15 -10.34
C ILE A 112 13.79 -9.68 -8.98
N VAL A 113 13.10 -10.83 -8.93
CA VAL A 113 12.73 -11.51 -7.68
C VAL A 113 13.94 -11.69 -6.77
N LYS A 114 15.05 -12.19 -7.34
CA LYS A 114 16.33 -12.34 -6.62
C LYS A 114 16.89 -10.99 -6.15
N ALA A 115 16.84 -9.96 -7.00
CA ALA A 115 17.36 -8.63 -6.68
C ALA A 115 16.57 -7.94 -5.55
N ILE A 116 15.25 -8.15 -5.48
CA ILE A 116 14.41 -7.60 -4.41
C ILE A 116 14.42 -8.45 -3.13
N GLY A 117 15.15 -9.56 -3.12
CA GLY A 117 15.36 -10.40 -1.93
C GLY A 117 14.25 -11.42 -1.66
N LEU A 118 13.43 -11.74 -2.66
CA LEU A 118 12.45 -12.81 -2.60
C LEU A 118 12.96 -14.05 -3.36
N SER A 119 12.23 -15.16 -3.24
CA SER A 119 12.51 -16.42 -3.95
C SER A 119 11.23 -17.05 -4.48
N GLY A 120 11.38 -17.93 -5.47
CA GLY A 120 10.25 -18.62 -6.11
C GLY A 120 9.43 -17.74 -7.03
N ASP A 121 8.19 -18.16 -7.29
CA ASP A 121 7.29 -17.46 -8.21
C ASP A 121 6.59 -16.31 -7.49
N VAL A 122 6.83 -15.08 -8.00
CA VAL A 122 6.29 -13.85 -7.42
C VAL A 122 5.47 -13.10 -8.46
N MET A 123 4.33 -12.56 -8.01
CA MET A 123 3.55 -11.62 -8.82
C MET A 123 3.22 -10.34 -8.06
N VAL A 124 3.01 -9.26 -8.82
CA VAL A 124 2.32 -8.06 -8.35
C VAL A 124 0.83 -8.25 -8.61
N TRP A 125 0.01 -8.11 -7.57
CA TRP A 125 -1.43 -8.33 -7.63
C TRP A 125 -2.17 -7.02 -7.39
N PHE A 126 -3.18 -6.74 -8.23
CA PHE A 126 -4.02 -5.53 -8.14
C PHE A 126 -5.46 -5.88 -7.78
N PRO A 127 -5.73 -6.39 -6.56
CA PRO A 127 -7.06 -6.82 -6.18
C PRO A 127 -8.00 -5.64 -5.93
N ARG A 128 -9.28 -5.87 -6.20
CA ARG A 128 -10.37 -5.13 -5.57
C ARG A 128 -10.75 -5.91 -4.32
N LEU A 129 -10.52 -5.36 -3.12
CA LEU A 129 -10.81 -6.02 -1.84
C LEU A 129 -12.24 -5.75 -1.37
N TYR A 130 -13.17 -5.95 -2.31
CA TYR A 130 -14.61 -5.90 -2.11
C TYR A 130 -15.25 -6.78 -3.18
N LYS A 131 -16.50 -7.20 -2.96
CA LYS A 131 -17.27 -7.97 -3.94
C LYS A 131 -17.36 -7.25 -5.29
N ALA A 132 -16.79 -7.85 -6.33
CA ALA A 132 -16.78 -7.32 -7.68
C ALA A 132 -16.72 -8.45 -8.73
N GLY A 133 -17.68 -8.46 -9.65
CA GLY A 133 -17.76 -9.49 -10.70
C GLY A 133 -17.94 -10.89 -10.09
N GLU A 134 -17.06 -11.82 -10.45
CA GLU A 134 -17.08 -13.20 -9.97
C GLU A 134 -16.28 -13.42 -8.67
N TRP A 135 -15.81 -12.34 -8.02
CA TRP A 135 -14.96 -12.41 -6.82
C TRP A 135 -15.58 -11.67 -5.65
N ASP A 136 -15.49 -12.27 -4.47
CA ASP A 136 -15.86 -11.69 -3.18
C ASP A 136 -14.63 -11.62 -2.29
N ASN A 137 -13.90 -10.52 -2.43
CA ASN A 137 -12.64 -10.32 -1.73
C ASN A 137 -12.84 -9.44 -0.51
N SER A 138 -12.06 -9.68 0.53
CA SER A 138 -12.05 -8.84 1.72
C SER A 138 -10.65 -8.72 2.31
N LEU A 139 -10.41 -7.59 2.98
CA LEU A 139 -9.26 -7.38 3.85
C LEU A 139 -9.74 -7.44 5.30
N SER A 140 -8.99 -8.12 6.17
CA SER A 140 -9.22 -8.11 7.61
C SER A 140 -9.01 -6.71 8.20
N ILE A 141 -9.56 -6.48 9.40
CA ILE A 141 -9.53 -5.15 10.05
C ILE A 141 -8.11 -4.71 10.41
N ASP A 142 -7.26 -5.67 10.77
CA ASP A 142 -5.83 -5.49 11.05
C ASP A 142 -4.97 -5.35 9.77
N GLY A 143 -5.53 -5.64 8.59
CA GLY A 143 -4.83 -5.55 7.31
C GLY A 143 -3.89 -6.72 7.02
N ASP A 144 -3.87 -7.76 7.87
CA ASP A 144 -2.92 -8.87 7.77
C ASP A 144 -3.43 -10.06 6.96
N LEU A 145 -4.75 -10.17 6.75
CA LEU A 145 -5.37 -11.26 6.01
C LEU A 145 -6.19 -10.73 4.84
N ILE A 146 -5.93 -11.28 3.66
CA ILE A 146 -6.79 -11.11 2.50
C ILE A 146 -7.52 -12.42 2.24
N THR A 147 -8.84 -12.36 2.16
CA THR A 147 -9.66 -13.49 1.72
C THR A 147 -10.11 -13.23 0.30
N GLU A 148 -9.86 -14.18 -0.59
CA GLU A 148 -10.33 -14.18 -1.98
C GLU A 148 -11.30 -15.34 -2.15
N LYS A 149 -12.59 -15.03 -2.31
CA LYS A 149 -13.62 -16.04 -2.55
C LYS A 149 -14.12 -15.97 -3.99
N SER A 150 -14.05 -17.09 -4.69
CA SER A 150 -14.69 -17.23 -5.99
C SER A 150 -16.19 -17.42 -5.83
N LEU A 151 -16.99 -16.70 -6.62
CA LEU A 151 -18.43 -16.87 -6.72
C LEU A 151 -18.81 -17.87 -7.84
N ASN A 152 -17.84 -18.31 -8.62
CA ASN A 152 -18.02 -19.25 -9.72
C ASN A 152 -17.04 -20.42 -9.57
N SER A 153 -17.56 -21.64 -9.41
CA SER A 153 -16.74 -22.83 -9.19
C SER A 153 -15.76 -23.12 -10.34
N THR A 154 -16.06 -22.70 -11.58
CA THR A 154 -15.13 -22.87 -12.72
C THR A 154 -13.89 -21.98 -12.63
N ARG A 155 -13.90 -20.98 -11.75
CA ARG A 155 -12.78 -20.08 -11.48
C ARG A 155 -11.96 -20.51 -10.27
N ASN A 156 -12.38 -21.57 -9.56
CA ASN A 156 -11.61 -22.12 -8.46
C ASN A 156 -10.24 -22.55 -8.99
N TYR A 157 -9.20 -22.17 -8.27
CA TYR A 157 -7.83 -22.51 -8.62
C TYR A 157 -7.06 -22.82 -7.36
N ARG A 158 -5.98 -23.59 -7.53
CA ARG A 158 -4.96 -23.74 -6.49
C ARG A 158 -3.91 -22.68 -6.70
N GLU A 159 -3.53 -22.00 -5.63
CA GLU A 159 -2.43 -21.04 -5.68
C GLU A 159 -1.14 -21.74 -6.13
N THR A 160 -0.37 -21.05 -6.95
CA THR A 160 0.95 -21.47 -7.41
C THR A 160 2.03 -20.43 -7.12
N TRP A 161 1.65 -19.19 -6.79
CA TRP A 161 2.58 -18.12 -6.46
C TRP A 161 3.08 -18.26 -5.02
N CYS A 162 4.40 -18.21 -4.84
CA CYS A 162 5.01 -18.19 -3.51
C CYS A 162 4.71 -16.88 -2.78
N TYR A 163 4.76 -15.75 -3.51
CA TYR A 163 4.51 -14.42 -2.97
C TYR A 163 3.65 -13.55 -3.89
N ARG A 164 2.77 -12.77 -3.27
CA ARG A 164 1.97 -11.71 -3.89
C ARG A 164 2.37 -10.36 -3.31
N ILE A 165 2.89 -9.47 -4.14
CA ILE A 165 3.09 -8.06 -3.80
C ILE A 165 1.75 -7.36 -4.05
N VAL A 166 1.06 -6.94 -2.99
CA VAL A 166 -0.34 -6.49 -3.10
C VAL A 166 -0.42 -4.99 -3.27
N MET A 167 -1.01 -4.56 -4.40
CA MET A 167 -1.31 -3.18 -4.77
C MET A 167 -2.83 -3.01 -4.88
N ALA A 168 -3.50 -2.90 -3.75
CA ALA A 168 -4.96 -2.91 -3.68
C ALA A 168 -5.57 -1.67 -4.33
N HIS A 169 -6.65 -1.89 -5.08
CA HIS A 169 -7.47 -0.82 -5.64
C HIS A 169 -8.17 -0.03 -4.52
N SER A 170 -7.89 1.26 -4.43
CA SER A 170 -8.49 2.22 -3.49
C SER A 170 -9.07 3.43 -4.22
N ARG A 171 -9.87 4.22 -3.51
CA ARG A 171 -10.38 5.51 -3.99
C ARG A 171 -10.01 6.61 -3.02
N ASP A 172 -9.56 7.75 -3.55
CA ASP A 172 -9.34 8.96 -2.74
C ASP A 172 -10.68 9.69 -2.44
N GLU A 173 -10.61 10.77 -1.65
CA GLU A 173 -11.75 11.62 -1.30
C GLU A 173 -12.45 12.26 -2.52
N LEU A 174 -11.78 12.28 -3.67
CA LEU A 174 -12.30 12.79 -4.95
C LEU A 174 -12.74 11.65 -5.89
N ASN A 175 -12.93 10.44 -5.37
CA ASN A 175 -13.30 9.23 -6.10
C ASN A 175 -12.33 8.81 -7.21
N ARG A 176 -11.09 9.27 -7.16
CA ARG A 176 -10.06 8.89 -8.13
C ARG A 176 -9.45 7.55 -7.70
N ILE A 177 -9.22 6.68 -8.68
CA ILE A 177 -8.60 5.37 -8.45
C ILE A 177 -7.13 5.56 -8.11
N LEU A 178 -6.69 4.90 -7.04
CA LEU A 178 -5.30 4.76 -6.61
C LEU A 178 -5.01 3.29 -6.28
N TYR A 179 -3.75 2.89 -6.37
CA TYR A 179 -3.29 1.56 -6.01
C TYR A 179 -2.38 1.65 -4.80
N ARG A 180 -2.81 1.11 -3.66
CA ARG A 180 -2.07 1.20 -2.39
C ARG A 180 -1.32 -0.10 -2.12
N PHE A 181 -0.06 0.02 -1.77
CA PHE A 181 0.73 -1.12 -1.32
C PHE A 181 0.26 -1.55 0.08
N LEU A 182 -0.13 -2.81 0.21
CA LEU A 182 -0.56 -3.40 1.49
C LEU A 182 0.49 -4.30 2.13
N GLY A 183 1.54 -4.65 1.38
CA GLY A 183 2.59 -5.56 1.82
C GLY A 183 2.82 -6.71 0.85
N VAL A 184 3.66 -7.64 1.29
CA VAL A 184 3.92 -8.92 0.64
C VAL A 184 3.11 -9.98 1.37
N PHE A 185 2.38 -10.80 0.62
CA PHE A 185 1.49 -11.83 1.13
C PHE A 185 1.88 -13.20 0.58
N THR A 186 1.61 -14.25 1.36
CA THR A 186 1.69 -15.66 0.93
C THR A 186 0.39 -16.36 1.28
N GLN A 187 0.08 -17.48 0.62
CA GLN A 187 -1.13 -18.23 0.95
C GLN A 187 -0.98 -18.93 2.31
N ASP A 188 -2.05 -18.87 3.10
CA ASP A 188 -2.23 -19.74 4.26
C ASP A 188 -3.04 -20.96 3.83
N GLU A 189 -2.37 -22.10 3.62
CA GLU A 189 -3.01 -23.34 3.18
C GLU A 189 -3.99 -23.90 4.21
N GLN A 190 -3.79 -23.64 5.51
CA GLN A 190 -4.65 -24.16 6.57
C GLN A 190 -5.99 -23.43 6.63
N LEU A 191 -5.98 -22.13 6.32
CA LEU A 191 -7.18 -21.30 6.26
C LEU A 191 -7.85 -21.32 4.87
N SER A 192 -7.13 -21.78 3.84
CA SER A 192 -7.65 -21.88 2.49
C SER A 192 -8.47 -23.15 2.27
N SER A 193 -9.46 -23.07 1.39
CA SER A 193 -10.30 -24.20 0.98
C SER A 193 -10.69 -24.04 -0.50
N GLU A 194 -11.39 -25.03 -1.05
CA GLU A 194 -11.80 -24.96 -2.45
C GLU A 194 -12.69 -23.73 -2.70
N GLY A 195 -12.25 -22.87 -3.61
CA GLY A 195 -12.96 -21.62 -3.96
C GLY A 195 -12.77 -20.48 -2.96
N VAL A 196 -11.99 -20.67 -1.88
CA VAL A 196 -11.63 -19.62 -0.92
C VAL A 196 -10.13 -19.68 -0.62
N ASN A 197 -9.38 -18.72 -1.13
CA ASN A 197 -7.96 -18.56 -0.82
C ASN A 197 -7.79 -17.51 0.28
N VAL A 198 -7.00 -17.84 1.30
CA VAL A 198 -6.63 -16.90 2.36
C VAL A 198 -5.15 -16.60 2.25
N PHE A 199 -4.81 -15.31 2.23
CA PHE A 199 -3.45 -14.81 2.12
C PHE A 199 -3.06 -14.08 3.38
N LYS A 200 -1.92 -14.44 3.95
CA LYS A 200 -1.35 -13.80 5.13
C LYS A 200 -0.20 -12.88 4.76
N ARG A 201 -0.19 -11.68 5.35
CA ARG A 201 0.89 -10.71 5.20
C ARG A 201 2.14 -11.24 5.90
N VAL A 202 3.25 -11.23 5.17
CA VAL A 202 4.58 -11.66 5.67
C VAL A 202 5.54 -10.49 5.83
N ASP A 203 5.37 -9.43 5.04
CA ASP A 203 6.21 -8.23 5.10
C ASP A 203 5.40 -6.98 4.79
N THR A 204 5.70 -5.89 5.49
CA THR A 204 5.16 -4.54 5.23
C THR A 204 6.14 -3.67 4.43
N ARG A 205 7.31 -4.21 4.09
CA ARG A 205 8.36 -3.52 3.34
C ARG A 205 9.04 -4.46 2.36
N ILE A 206 9.31 -3.97 1.15
CA ILE A 206 10.01 -4.71 0.11
C ILE A 206 11.06 -3.83 -0.57
N LYS A 207 12.19 -4.43 -0.98
CA LYS A 207 13.18 -3.73 -1.79
C LYS A 207 12.61 -3.43 -3.17
N VAL A 208 13.02 -2.30 -3.73
CA VAL A 208 12.66 -1.87 -5.08
C VAL A 208 13.81 -2.21 -6.02
N TYR A 209 13.49 -2.62 -7.24
CA TYR A 209 14.50 -2.89 -8.25
C TYR A 209 15.02 -1.58 -8.84
N THR A 210 16.33 -1.36 -8.70
CA THR A 210 17.04 -0.28 -9.37
C THR A 210 17.94 -0.89 -10.42
N ALA A 211 17.68 -0.60 -11.70
CA ALA A 211 18.64 -0.93 -12.74
C ALA A 211 19.93 -0.15 -12.43
N GLN A 212 21.01 -0.87 -12.12
CA GLN A 212 22.33 -0.25 -12.06
C GLN A 212 22.60 0.34 -13.46
N LYS A 213 22.76 1.66 -13.52
CA LYS A 213 23.29 2.33 -14.70
C LYS A 213 24.79 2.08 -14.80
#